data_AF-A0A2A2XVV5-F1
#
_entry.id   AF-A0A2A2XVV5-F1
#
_cell.length_a   1.000
_cell.length_b   1.000
_cell.length_c   1.000
_cell.angle_alpha   90.00
_cell.angle_beta   90.00
_cell.angle_gamma   90.00
#
_symmetry.space_group_name_H-M   'P 1'
#
loop_
_entity.id
_entity.type
_entity.pdbx_description
1 polymer ?
#
loop_
_entity_poly.entity_id
_entity_poly.type
_entity_poly.pdbx_seq_one_letter_code
_entity_poly.pdbx_strand_id
1 'polypeptide(L)'
;MRVPFNFQWGESAGRVEQSLTGIKAKIAERKVVDGRTVFVVEGIPQKQLQRALFYFRNDMLNEIELHFGDGTWDTPKYELFFDEVRRNVDSKYGIGRLLTRTRGREGEILQTLVGYQWMQGGIALRLYLFTAERDSNAKRILSLHYKEA
;
A
#
# COMPACT_ATOMS: atom_id res chain seq x y z
N MET A 1 4.79 14.01 -10.80
CA MET A 1 5.01 12.74 -10.06
C MET A 1 4.12 11.67 -10.68
N ARG A 2 4.58 10.41 -10.80
CA ARG A 2 3.86 9.36 -11.55
C ARG A 2 2.96 8.54 -10.62
N VAL A 3 1.68 8.40 -10.99
CA VAL A 3 0.75 7.45 -10.35
C VAL A 3 1.16 6.03 -10.73
N PRO A 4 1.08 5.04 -9.82
CA PRO A 4 1.39 3.65 -10.12
C PRO A 4 0.68 3.12 -11.37
N PHE A 5 1.31 2.16 -12.03
CA PHE A 5 0.77 1.45 -13.20
C PHE A 5 0.42 2.34 -14.40
N ASN A 6 1.03 3.53 -14.50
CA ASN A 6 0.78 4.54 -15.54
C ASN A 6 -0.67 5.09 -15.57
N PHE A 7 -1.39 5.00 -14.46
CA PHE A 7 -2.68 5.67 -14.31
C PHE A 7 -2.52 7.18 -14.15
N GLN A 8 -3.66 7.87 -14.09
CA GLN A 8 -3.81 9.26 -13.71
C GLN A 8 -4.90 9.38 -12.64
N TRP A 9 -4.75 10.36 -11.74
CA TRP A 9 -5.84 10.71 -10.82
C TRP A 9 -7.05 11.20 -11.62
N GLY A 10 -8.25 10.90 -11.15
CA GLY A 10 -9.48 11.20 -11.87
C GLY A 10 -9.94 10.14 -12.86
N GLU A 11 -9.12 9.14 -13.20
CA GLU A 11 -9.57 8.05 -14.08
C GLU A 11 -10.77 7.30 -13.51
N SER A 12 -11.74 6.96 -14.37
CA SER A 12 -12.96 6.28 -13.95
C SER A 12 -12.70 4.83 -13.51
N ALA A 13 -13.56 4.29 -12.66
CA ALA A 13 -13.44 2.89 -12.23
C ALA A 13 -13.48 1.93 -13.42
N GLY A 14 -14.33 2.20 -14.43
CA GLY A 14 -14.41 1.41 -15.65
C GLY A 14 -13.10 1.42 -16.46
N ARG A 15 -12.42 2.57 -16.55
CA ARG A 15 -11.14 2.69 -17.28
C ARG A 15 -10.00 1.97 -16.55
N VAL A 16 -9.97 2.06 -15.22
CA VAL A 16 -9.02 1.32 -14.40
C VAL A 16 -9.24 -0.20 -14.55
N GLU A 17 -10.49 -0.67 -14.48
CA GLU A 17 -10.82 -2.08 -14.68
C GLU A 17 -10.40 -2.60 -16.06
N GLN A 18 -10.62 -1.83 -17.12
CA GLN A 18 -10.19 -2.20 -18.47
C GLN A 18 -8.67 -2.35 -18.56
N SER A 19 -7.92 -1.42 -17.97
CA SER A 19 -6.45 -1.46 -17.94
C SER A 19 -5.93 -2.66 -17.15
N LEU A 20 -6.54 -2.97 -16.01
CA LEU A 20 -6.19 -4.14 -15.19
C LEU A 20 -6.45 -5.46 -15.90
N THR A 21 -7.57 -5.56 -16.62
CA THR A 21 -7.91 -6.72 -17.44
C THR A 21 -6.86 -6.93 -18.55
N GLY A 22 -6.38 -5.85 -19.16
CA GLY A 22 -5.34 -5.90 -20.20
C GLY A 22 -4.02 -6.53 -19.74
N ILE A 23 -3.67 -6.39 -18.45
CA ILE A 23 -2.47 -7.01 -17.85
C ILE A 23 -2.77 -8.35 -17.15
N LYS A 24 -3.98 -8.90 -17.36
CA LYS A 24 -4.46 -10.15 -16.73
C LYS A 24 -4.49 -10.11 -15.19
N ALA A 25 -4.56 -8.92 -14.60
CA ALA A 25 -4.84 -8.78 -13.19
C ALA A 25 -6.31 -9.11 -12.91
N LYS A 26 -6.60 -9.60 -11.71
CA LYS A 26 -7.94 -10.02 -11.28
C LYS A 26 -8.46 -9.07 -10.21
N ILE A 27 -9.66 -8.53 -10.40
CA ILE A 27 -10.40 -7.89 -9.30
C ILE A 27 -10.94 -9.01 -8.40
N ALA A 28 -10.26 -9.23 -7.27
CA ALA A 28 -10.59 -10.26 -6.31
C ALA A 28 -11.80 -9.88 -5.45
N GLU A 29 -11.96 -8.59 -5.15
CA GLU A 29 -13.05 -8.07 -4.32
C GLU A 29 -13.41 -6.65 -4.76
N ARG A 30 -14.70 -6.31 -4.68
CA ARG A 30 -15.18 -4.93 -4.74
C ARG A 30 -15.88 -4.62 -3.43
N LYS A 31 -15.48 -3.52 -2.78
CA LYS A 31 -16.04 -3.12 -1.47
C LYS A 31 -16.18 -1.61 -1.36
N VAL A 32 -16.84 -1.17 -0.30
CA VAL A 32 -16.96 0.25 0.05
C VAL A 32 -16.19 0.51 1.34
N VAL A 33 -15.31 1.50 1.32
CA VAL A 33 -14.52 1.93 2.49
C VAL A 33 -14.61 3.45 2.61
N ASP A 34 -15.13 3.95 3.74
CA ASP A 34 -15.33 5.37 4.00
C ASP A 34 -16.08 6.10 2.86
N GLY A 35 -17.14 5.47 2.33
CA GLY A 35 -17.94 6.00 1.22
C GLY A 35 -17.24 5.98 -0.15
N ARG A 36 -16.07 5.36 -0.28
CA ARG A 36 -15.35 5.17 -1.54
C ARG A 36 -15.53 3.75 -2.05
N THR A 37 -15.70 3.60 -3.36
CA THR A 37 -15.60 2.27 -4.00
C THR A 37 -14.14 1.85 -4.02
N VAL A 38 -13.87 0.59 -3.70
CA VAL A 38 -12.52 0.04 -3.67
C VAL A 38 -12.47 -1.26 -4.46
N PHE A 39 -11.56 -1.32 -5.43
CA PHE A 39 -11.22 -2.55 -6.12
C PHE A 39 -9.98 -3.15 -5.47
N VAL A 40 -10.12 -4.35 -4.91
CA VAL A 40 -8.99 -5.16 -4.45
C VAL A 40 -8.54 -6.04 -5.60
N VAL A 41 -7.30 -5.86 -6.02
CA VAL A 41 -6.77 -6.42 -7.25
C VAL A 41 -5.55 -7.27 -6.95
N GLU A 42 -5.53 -8.48 -7.48
CA GLU A 42 -4.46 -9.46 -7.33
C GLU A 42 -3.91 -9.85 -8.71
N GLY A 43 -2.73 -10.47 -8.73
CA GLY A 43 -2.13 -10.98 -9.97
C GLY A 43 -1.49 -9.90 -10.86
N ILE A 44 -1.28 -8.68 -10.34
CA ILE A 44 -0.46 -7.68 -11.04
C ILE A 44 0.98 -8.20 -11.12
N PRO A 45 1.63 -8.21 -12.30
CA PRO A 45 2.96 -8.78 -12.50
C PRO A 45 4.06 -7.86 -11.94
N GLN A 46 4.10 -7.72 -10.62
CA GLN A 46 5.09 -6.95 -9.89
C GLN A 46 5.63 -7.79 -8.73
N LYS A 47 6.97 -7.84 -8.62
CA LYS A 47 7.64 -8.64 -7.60
C LYS A 47 7.20 -8.19 -6.19
N GLN A 48 6.90 -9.17 -5.34
CA GLN A 48 6.45 -9.00 -3.95
C GLN A 48 5.17 -8.18 -3.75
N LEU A 49 4.47 -7.79 -4.82
CA LEU A 49 3.16 -7.17 -4.72
C LEU A 49 2.11 -8.28 -4.56
N GLN A 50 1.49 -8.37 -3.38
CA GLN A 50 0.42 -9.34 -3.13
C GLN A 50 -0.89 -8.87 -3.74
N ARG A 51 -1.22 -7.60 -3.53
CA ARG A 51 -2.43 -6.95 -4.04
C ARG A 51 -2.25 -5.44 -4.13
N ALA A 52 -3.05 -4.83 -4.99
CA ALA A 52 -3.23 -3.39 -5.02
C ALA A 52 -4.71 -3.05 -4.76
N LEU A 53 -4.97 -1.99 -4.01
CA LEU A 53 -6.31 -1.46 -3.79
C LEU A 53 -6.42 -0.13 -4.53
N PHE A 54 -7.43 -0.02 -5.37
CA PHE A 54 -7.76 1.20 -6.11
C PHE A 54 -9.01 1.81 -5.50
N TYR A 55 -8.87 3.02 -4.97
CA TYR A 55 -9.95 3.74 -4.31
C TYR A 55 -10.52 4.81 -5.24
N PHE A 56 -11.84 4.86 -5.31
CA PHE A 56 -12.60 5.76 -6.14
C PHE A 56 -13.55 6.61 -5.31
N ARG A 57 -13.48 7.93 -5.47
CA ARG A 57 -14.42 8.90 -4.92
C ARG A 57 -15.22 9.49 -6.08
N ASN A 58 -16.55 9.37 -6.06
CA ASN A 58 -17.42 9.82 -7.16
C ASN A 58 -16.96 9.27 -8.52
N ASP A 59 -16.70 7.96 -8.57
CA ASP A 59 -16.14 7.24 -9.73
C ASP A 59 -14.72 7.64 -10.15
N MET A 60 -14.07 8.60 -9.48
CA MET A 60 -12.72 9.06 -9.82
C MET A 60 -11.65 8.42 -8.96
N LEU A 61 -10.62 7.84 -9.59
CA LEU A 61 -9.45 7.28 -8.92
C LEU A 61 -8.74 8.36 -8.10
N ASN A 62 -8.63 8.14 -6.79
CA ASN A 62 -8.07 9.14 -5.88
C ASN A 62 -7.03 8.58 -4.89
N GLU A 63 -6.91 7.25 -4.79
CA GLU A 63 -5.85 6.60 -4.02
C GLU A 63 -5.52 5.22 -4.61
N ILE A 64 -4.23 4.87 -4.61
CA ILE A 64 -3.73 3.51 -4.88
C ILE A 64 -2.93 3.06 -3.66
N GLU A 65 -3.27 1.91 -3.11
CA GLU A 65 -2.54 1.27 -2.00
C GLU A 65 -1.91 -0.03 -2.49
N LEU A 66 -0.60 -0.17 -2.32
CA LEU A 66 0.16 -1.36 -2.69
C LEU A 66 0.48 -2.18 -1.45
N HIS A 67 0.03 -3.43 -1.39
CA HIS A 67 0.35 -4.35 -0.30
C HIS A 67 1.48 -5.27 -0.74
N PHE A 68 2.58 -5.22 0.00
CA PHE A 68 3.73 -6.07 -0.24
C PHE A 68 3.81 -7.20 0.76
N GLY A 69 4.39 -8.30 0.32
CA GLY A 69 4.73 -9.42 1.19
C GLY A 69 4.92 -10.71 0.43
N ASP A 70 5.27 -11.74 1.19
CA ASP A 70 5.47 -13.11 0.74
C ASP A 70 5.10 -14.04 1.91
N GLY A 71 4.49 -15.18 1.61
CA GLY A 71 4.05 -16.14 2.64
C GLY A 71 5.19 -16.76 3.43
N THR A 72 6.42 -16.70 2.90
CA THR A 72 7.64 -17.22 3.54
C THR A 72 8.37 -16.19 4.40
N TRP A 73 7.88 -14.95 4.47
CA TRP A 73 8.54 -13.88 5.20
C TRP A 73 8.17 -13.86 6.68
N ASP A 74 9.20 -13.77 7.51
CA ASP A 74 9.12 -13.42 8.92
C ASP A 74 9.22 -11.91 9.12
N THR A 75 9.10 -11.46 10.37
CA THR A 75 9.13 -10.04 10.71
C THR A 75 10.43 -9.34 10.30
N PRO A 76 11.63 -9.91 10.56
CA PRO A 76 12.88 -9.34 10.06
C PRO A 76 12.90 -9.11 8.53
N LYS A 77 12.37 -10.04 7.73
CA LYS A 77 12.28 -9.82 6.27
C LYS A 77 11.34 -8.68 5.89
N TYR A 78 10.19 -8.56 6.57
CA TYR A 78 9.29 -7.41 6.36
C TYR A 78 9.96 -6.08 6.74
N GLU A 79 10.72 -6.03 7.83
CA GLU A 79 11.46 -4.84 8.26
C GLU A 79 12.53 -4.44 7.25
N LEU A 80 13.32 -5.41 6.76
CA LEU A 80 14.33 -5.18 5.73
C LEU A 80 13.72 -4.65 4.43
N PHE A 81 12.61 -5.25 3.99
CA PHE A 81 11.92 -4.82 2.77
C PHE A 81 11.25 -3.45 2.96
N PHE A 82 10.68 -3.16 4.12
CA PHE A 82 10.15 -1.84 4.45
C PHE A 82 11.23 -0.76 4.32
N ASP A 83 12.42 -1.02 4.85
CA ASP A 83 13.56 -0.11 4.74
C ASP A 83 14.06 0.04 3.30
N GLU A 84 14.00 -1.02 2.50
CA GLU A 84 14.29 -0.96 1.06
C GLU A 84 13.29 -0.08 0.32
N VAL A 85 11.98 -0.28 0.54
CA VAL A 85 10.91 0.53 -0.06
C VAL A 85 11.08 1.99 0.37
N ARG A 86 11.32 2.26 1.66
CA ARG A 86 11.56 3.61 2.17
C ARG A 86 12.72 4.28 1.46
N ARG A 87 13.89 3.64 1.36
CA ARG A 87 15.05 4.19 0.64
C ARG A 87 14.77 4.43 -0.84
N ASN A 88 14.00 3.54 -1.48
CA ASN A 88 13.60 3.68 -2.88
C ASN A 88 12.60 4.83 -3.11
N VAL A 89 11.77 5.14 -2.11
CA VAL A 89 10.88 6.32 -2.14
C VAL A 89 11.70 7.58 -1.83
N ASP A 90 12.60 7.52 -0.84
CA ASP A 90 13.49 8.63 -0.48
C ASP A 90 14.33 9.12 -1.67
N SER A 91 14.89 8.20 -2.45
CA SER A 91 15.70 8.56 -3.63
C SER A 91 14.91 9.25 -4.75
N LYS A 92 13.59 9.06 -4.79
CA LYS A 92 12.71 9.62 -5.83
C LYS A 92 12.01 10.91 -5.39
N TYR A 93 11.69 11.02 -4.10
CA TYR A 93 10.80 12.05 -3.56
C TYR A 93 11.43 12.90 -2.46
N GLY A 94 12.71 12.69 -2.16
CA GLY A 94 13.40 13.32 -1.03
C GLY A 94 13.15 12.56 0.27
N ILE A 95 13.81 12.97 1.35
CA ILE A 95 13.76 12.26 2.64
C ILE A 95 12.36 12.35 3.24
N GLY A 96 11.77 11.19 3.54
CA GLY A 96 10.45 11.08 4.13
C GLY A 96 10.42 11.56 5.59
N ARG A 97 9.30 12.15 6.00
CA ARG A 97 9.01 12.48 7.38
C ARG A 97 8.50 11.25 8.11
N LEU A 98 9.07 10.93 9.27
CA LEU A 98 8.49 9.94 10.19
C LEU A 98 7.14 10.44 10.70
N LEU A 99 6.08 9.66 10.45
CA LEU A 99 4.73 9.93 10.96
C LEU A 99 4.50 9.27 12.31
N THR A 100 4.90 8.00 12.43
CA THR A 100 4.68 7.21 13.63
C THR A 100 5.76 6.15 13.76
N ARG A 101 6.10 5.84 15.00
CA ARG A 101 6.91 4.68 15.38
C ARG A 101 6.49 4.26 16.78
N THR A 102 5.55 3.32 16.84
CA THR A 102 5.05 2.80 18.11
C THR A 102 5.38 1.32 18.19
N ARG A 103 5.86 0.91 19.37
CA ARG A 103 6.00 -0.50 19.73
C ARG A 103 5.40 -0.66 21.10
N GLY A 104 4.44 -1.57 21.24
CA GLY A 104 3.67 -1.72 22.45
C GLY A 104 3.11 -3.12 22.58
N ARG A 105 2.61 -3.45 23.76
CA ARG A 105 1.97 -4.72 24.04
C ARG A 105 0.50 -4.47 24.36
N GLU A 106 -0.40 -5.19 23.68
CA GLU A 106 -1.83 -5.21 23.96
C GLU A 106 -2.19 -6.63 24.41
N GLY A 107 -2.32 -6.82 25.73
CA GLY A 107 -2.43 -8.16 26.32
C GLY A 107 -1.18 -8.99 26.02
N GLU A 108 -1.34 -10.10 25.31
CA GLU A 108 -0.23 -10.98 24.88
C GLU A 108 0.31 -10.65 23.48
N ILE A 109 -0.21 -9.61 22.83
CA ILE A 109 0.15 -9.28 21.45
C ILE A 109 1.20 -8.17 21.46
N LEU A 110 2.39 -8.46 20.94
CA LEU A 110 3.39 -7.44 20.65
C LEU A 110 3.05 -6.78 19.31
N GLN A 111 2.82 -5.47 19.31
CA GLN A 111 2.48 -4.71 18.12
C GLN A 111 3.58 -3.70 17.80
N THR A 112 3.90 -3.56 16.51
CA THR A 112 4.75 -2.51 16.00
C THR A 112 4.05 -1.81 14.83
N LEU A 113 4.05 -0.48 14.84
CA LEU A 113 3.59 0.34 13.73
C LEU A 113 4.67 1.38 13.41
N VAL A 114 5.15 1.36 12.19
CA VAL A 114 6.09 2.36 11.65
C VAL A 114 5.46 2.99 10.42
N GLY A 115 5.49 4.31 10.32
CA GLY A 115 4.91 5.06 9.22
C GLY A 115 5.79 6.22 8.76
N TYR A 116 5.96 6.37 7.46
CA TYR A 116 6.63 7.51 6.82
C TYR A 116 5.71 8.21 5.81
N GLN A 117 5.93 9.50 5.60
CA GLN A 117 5.21 10.30 4.61
C GLN A 117 6.16 11.15 3.76
N TRP A 118 5.80 11.27 2.49
CA TRP A 118 6.40 12.18 1.53
C TRP A 118 5.31 13.07 0.93
N MET A 119 5.63 14.35 0.72
CA MET A 119 4.75 15.32 0.09
C MET A 119 5.53 16.00 -1.04
N GLN A 120 5.12 15.80 -2.29
CA GLN A 120 5.75 16.47 -3.42
C GLN A 120 4.76 16.65 -4.56
N GLY A 121 4.66 17.87 -5.09
CA GLY A 121 3.95 18.16 -6.34
C GLY A 121 2.50 17.68 -6.39
N GLY A 122 1.72 17.92 -5.33
CA GLY A 122 0.29 17.61 -5.28
C GLY A 122 -0.05 16.13 -5.06
N ILE A 123 0.89 15.31 -4.61
CA ILE A 123 0.62 13.91 -4.23
C ILE A 123 1.26 13.61 -2.87
N ALA A 124 0.54 12.85 -2.04
CA ALA A 124 1.00 12.36 -0.76
C ALA A 124 1.32 10.86 -0.85
N LEU A 125 2.55 10.46 -0.51
CA LEU A 125 2.87 9.05 -0.28
C LEU A 125 2.90 8.74 1.21
N ARG A 126 2.39 7.57 1.61
CA ARG A 126 2.54 7.05 2.97
C ARG A 126 2.95 5.59 2.94
N LEU A 127 4.03 5.25 3.63
CA LEU A 127 4.51 3.88 3.78
C LEU A 127 4.24 3.44 5.21
N TYR A 128 3.61 2.29 5.39
CA TYR A 128 3.36 1.69 6.70
C TYR A 128 3.92 0.27 6.78
N LEU A 129 4.47 -0.06 7.94
CA LEU A 129 4.70 -1.42 8.40
C LEU A 129 3.92 -1.61 9.70
N PHE A 130 3.03 -2.58 9.72
CA PHE A 130 2.34 -3.06 10.90
C PHE A 130 2.69 -4.52 11.14
N THR A 131 3.11 -4.84 12.36
CA THR A 131 3.29 -6.21 12.83
C THR A 131 2.51 -6.41 14.11
N ALA A 132 1.88 -7.57 14.25
CA ALA A 132 1.24 -8.02 15.48
C ALA A 132 1.60 -9.48 15.70
N GLU A 133 2.27 -9.77 16.80
CA GLU A 133 2.85 -11.09 17.09
C GLU A 133 2.32 -11.63 18.42
N ARG A 134 1.94 -12.89 18.42
CA ARG A 134 1.56 -13.66 19.61
C ARG A 134 2.02 -15.10 19.41
N ASP A 135 2.95 -15.56 20.25
CA ASP A 135 3.53 -16.90 20.17
C ASP A 135 4.04 -17.20 18.74
N SER A 136 3.52 -18.25 18.10
CA SER A 136 3.83 -18.61 16.70
C SER A 136 2.97 -17.90 15.66
N ASN A 137 1.98 -17.11 16.07
CA ASN A 137 1.08 -16.40 15.17
C ASN A 137 1.57 -14.97 14.95
N ALA A 138 1.56 -14.53 13.70
CA ALA A 138 1.91 -13.16 13.36
C ALA A 138 1.07 -12.63 12.20
N LYS A 139 0.63 -11.39 12.34
CA LYS A 139 0.03 -10.59 11.27
C LYS A 139 1.02 -9.52 10.85
N ARG A 140 1.28 -9.41 9.56
CA ARG A 140 2.23 -8.47 8.97
C ARG A 140 1.57 -7.77 7.80
N ILE A 141 1.65 -6.44 7.78
CA ILE A 141 1.11 -5.62 6.70
C ILE A 141 2.17 -4.60 6.35
N LEU A 142 2.58 -4.58 5.08
CA LEU A 142 3.41 -3.52 4.53
C LEU A 142 2.65 -2.89 3.37
N SER A 143 2.29 -1.62 3.54
CA SER A 143 1.49 -0.90 2.54
C SER A 143 2.14 0.41 2.13
N LEU A 144 2.11 0.71 0.84
CA LEU A 144 2.49 2.00 0.28
C LEU A 144 1.26 2.64 -0.39
N HIS A 145 0.82 3.75 0.18
CA HIS A 145 -0.31 4.54 -0.30
C HIS A 145 0.19 5.68 -1.18
N TYR A 146 -0.43 5.84 -2.34
CA TYR A 146 -0.36 6.99 -3.21
C TYR A 146 -1.71 7.68 -3.15
N LYS A 147 -1.77 8.94 -2.72
CA LYS A 147 -3.02 9.70 -2.60
C LYS A 147 -2.91 10.99 -3.38
N GLU A 148 -3.94 11.31 -4.16
CA GLU A 148 -4.17 12.67 -4.64
C GLU A 148 -4.17 13.63 -3.41
N ALA A 149 -3.31 14.65 -3.42
CA ALA A 149 -3.14 15.56 -2.29
C ALA A 149 -4.19 16.68 -2.28
#